data_AF-A0A954P277-F1
#
_entry.id   AF-A0A954P277-F1
#
_cell.length_a   1.000
_cell.length_b   1.000
_cell.length_c   1.000
_cell.angle_alpha   90.00
_cell.angle_beta   90.00
_cell.angle_gamma   90.00
#
_symmetry.space_group_name_H-M   'P 1'
#
loop_
_entity.id
_entity.type
_entity.pdbx_description
1 polymer ?
#
loop_
_entity_poly.entity_id
_entity_poly.type
_entity_poly.pdbx_seq_one_letter_code
_entity_poly.pdbx_strand_id
1 'polypeptide(L)'
;GSPDGQTACGAALALAADPRLAVSLIEHPPSPVPEIRRLIAQLGSPLFVRRREAYRRLRELALTAEEELQQVAGSTGSVEVASRIRRLLDRLQGPSRNAQRELRQLSRQRQSLLTVRVLQWAGTPAARNLLERIADGKHPGSEAAAADARRALDWLDQADSPRDDAQHQSGCSEESASAAPASTTD
;
A
#
# COMPACT_ATOMS: atom_id res chain seq x y z
N GLY A 1 -3.52 0.82 20.68
CA GLY A 1 -3.54 0.81 19.21
C GLY A 1 -4.70 -0.02 18.73
N SER A 2 -5.40 0.37 17.66
CA SER A 2 -6.50 -0.43 17.10
C SER A 2 -5.98 -1.81 16.65
N PRO A 3 -6.71 -2.91 16.87
CA PRO A 3 -6.34 -4.24 16.37
C PRO A 3 -6.09 -4.27 14.85
N ASP A 4 -6.76 -3.40 14.10
CA ASP A 4 -6.55 -3.25 12.65
C ASP A 4 -5.16 -2.68 12.32
N GLY A 5 -4.61 -1.81 13.18
CA GLY A 5 -3.29 -1.23 13.00
C GLY A 5 -2.15 -2.22 13.23
N GLN A 6 -2.30 -3.14 14.19
CA GLN A 6 -1.34 -4.22 14.41
C GLN A 6 -1.37 -5.23 13.27
N THR A 7 -2.57 -5.57 12.80
CA THR A 7 -2.77 -6.47 11.66
C THR A 7 -2.16 -5.88 10.38
N ALA A 8 -2.36 -4.58 10.13
CA ALA A 8 -1.78 -3.90 8.98
C ALA A 8 -0.25 -3.83 9.03
N CYS A 9 0.33 -3.57 10.21
CA CYS A 9 1.79 -3.56 10.40
C CYS A 9 2.39 -4.96 10.14
N GLY A 10 1.77 -6.01 10.69
CA GLY A 10 2.21 -7.39 10.46
C GLY A 10 2.13 -7.79 8.98
N ALA A 11 1.06 -7.41 8.28
CA ALA A 11 0.93 -7.65 6.85
C ALA A 11 1.98 -6.91 6.02
N ALA A 12 2.30 -5.66 6.37
CA ALA A 12 3.34 -4.89 5.70
C ALA A 12 4.74 -5.52 5.87
N LEU A 13 5.07 -5.99 7.08
CA LEU A 13 6.32 -6.71 7.33
C LEU A 13 6.40 -8.03 6.57
N ALA A 14 5.30 -8.80 6.52
CA ALA A 14 5.23 -10.03 5.76
C ALA A 14 5.43 -9.79 4.25
N LEU A 15 4.83 -8.73 3.69
CA LEU A 15 5.04 -8.34 2.30
C LEU A 15 6.48 -7.88 2.03
N ALA A 16 7.10 -7.14 2.95
CA ALA A 16 8.50 -6.75 2.80
C ALA A 16 9.45 -7.97 2.78
N ALA A 17 9.10 -9.05 3.48
CA ALA A 17 9.83 -10.31 3.48
C ALA A 17 9.63 -11.14 2.18
N ASP A 18 8.61 -10.84 1.37
CA ASP A 18 8.42 -11.41 0.02
C ASP A 18 8.30 -10.28 -1.04
N PRO A 19 9.44 -9.72 -1.48
CA PRO A 19 9.48 -8.63 -2.44
C PRO A 19 8.77 -8.93 -3.77
N ARG A 20 8.77 -10.20 -4.21
CA ARG A 20 8.14 -10.59 -5.48
C ARG A 20 6.63 -10.46 -5.38
N LEU A 21 6.06 -10.98 -4.29
CA LEU A 21 4.63 -10.85 -4.02
C LEU A 21 4.23 -9.39 -3.80
N ALA A 22 5.02 -8.63 -3.04
CA ALA A 22 4.76 -7.22 -2.79
C ALA A 22 4.70 -6.40 -4.08
N VAL A 23 5.73 -6.47 -4.93
CA VAL A 23 5.77 -5.78 -6.22
C VAL A 23 4.58 -6.20 -7.09
N SER A 24 4.30 -7.51 -7.19
CA SER A 24 3.18 -8.02 -7.98
C SER A 24 1.83 -7.44 -7.55
N LEU A 25 1.54 -7.42 -6.24
CA LEU A 25 0.29 -6.90 -5.69
C LEU A 25 0.15 -5.38 -5.83
N ILE A 26 1.26 -4.64 -5.75
CA ILE A 26 1.25 -3.17 -5.90
C ILE A 26 1.11 -2.77 -7.37
N GLU A 27 1.72 -3.52 -8.29
CA GLU A 27 1.55 -3.30 -9.73
C GLU A 27 0.17 -3.73 -10.23
N HIS A 28 -0.35 -4.82 -9.70
CA HIS A 28 -1.62 -5.42 -10.12
C HIS A 28 -2.54 -5.59 -8.90
N PRO A 29 -3.03 -4.47 -8.32
CA PRO A 29 -3.91 -4.56 -7.17
C PRO A 29 -5.19 -5.32 -7.53
N PRO A 30 -5.67 -6.22 -6.67
CA PRO A 30 -6.89 -6.97 -6.93
C PRO A 30 -8.07 -6.00 -7.09
N SER A 31 -8.69 -6.02 -8.29
CA SER A 31 -9.83 -5.16 -8.57
C SER A 31 -11.10 -5.71 -7.90
N PRO A 32 -11.85 -4.90 -7.14
CA PRO A 32 -13.14 -5.31 -6.59
C PRO A 32 -14.26 -5.30 -7.65
N VAL A 33 -14.01 -4.79 -8.86
CA VAL A 33 -15.02 -4.62 -9.92
C VAL A 33 -15.72 -5.93 -10.30
N PRO A 34 -15.03 -7.08 -10.49
CA PRO A 34 -15.71 -8.34 -10.80
C PRO A 34 -16.67 -8.78 -9.68
N GLU A 35 -16.28 -8.60 -8.41
CA GLU A 35 -17.16 -8.89 -7.28
C GLU A 35 -18.37 -7.96 -7.28
N ILE A 36 -18.17 -6.66 -7.47
CA ILE A 36 -19.24 -5.65 -7.52
C ILE A 36 -20.24 -5.98 -8.64
N ARG A 37 -19.76 -6.30 -9.85
CA ARG A 37 -20.62 -6.68 -10.98
C ARG A 37 -21.41 -7.95 -10.70
N ARG A 38 -20.79 -8.96 -10.07
CA ARG A 38 -21.47 -10.19 -9.65
C ARG A 38 -22.59 -9.88 -8.65
N LEU A 39 -22.33 -9.02 -7.66
CA LEU A 39 -23.34 -8.61 -6.67
C LEU A 39 -24.48 -7.82 -7.33
N ILE A 40 -24.17 -6.93 -8.27
CA ILE A 40 -25.17 -6.18 -9.03
C ILE A 40 -26.08 -7.14 -9.82
N ALA A 41 -25.52 -8.15 -10.50
CA ALA A 41 -26.32 -9.16 -11.20
C ALA A 41 -27.25 -9.92 -10.23
N GLN A 42 -26.77 -10.22 -9.01
CA GLN A 42 -27.57 -10.88 -7.98
C GLN A 42 -28.73 -10.02 -7.45
N LEU A 43 -28.73 -8.70 -7.64
CA LEU A 43 -29.89 -7.85 -7.30
C LEU A 43 -31.13 -8.17 -8.17
N GLY A 44 -30.93 -8.73 -9.36
CA GLY A 44 -31.99 -9.19 -10.26
C GLY A 44 -32.39 -10.66 -10.08
N SER A 45 -31.77 -11.38 -9.14
CA SER A 45 -32.06 -12.80 -8.90
C SER A 45 -33.53 -13.00 -8.51
N PRO A 46 -34.24 -14.07 -8.96
CA PRO A 46 -35.59 -14.38 -8.49
C PRO A 46 -35.61 -14.81 -7.01
N LEU A 47 -34.51 -15.36 -6.51
CA LEU A 47 -34.37 -15.77 -5.11
C LEU A 47 -34.15 -14.57 -4.18
N PHE A 48 -35.08 -14.37 -3.24
CA PHE A 48 -35.03 -13.26 -2.27
C PHE A 48 -33.75 -13.25 -1.43
N VAL A 49 -33.28 -14.42 -0.97
CA VAL A 49 -32.07 -14.54 -0.14
C VAL A 49 -30.84 -13.98 -0.86
N ARG A 50 -30.64 -14.37 -2.13
CA ARG A 50 -29.52 -13.87 -2.96
C ARG A 50 -29.60 -12.36 -3.17
N ARG A 51 -30.78 -11.82 -3.47
CA ARG A 51 -30.97 -10.35 -3.61
C ARG A 51 -30.62 -9.61 -2.33
N ARG A 52 -31.09 -10.13 -1.17
CA ARG A 52 -30.86 -9.51 0.13
C ARG A 52 -29.39 -9.49 0.51
N GLU A 53 -28.69 -10.58 0.28
CA GLU A 53 -27.25 -10.69 0.53
C GLU A 53 -26.45 -9.77 -0.38
N ALA A 54 -26.77 -9.75 -1.68
CA ALA A 54 -26.15 -8.85 -2.64
C ALA A 54 -26.34 -7.39 -2.25
N TYR A 55 -27.55 -7.00 -1.86
CA TYR A 55 -27.85 -5.66 -1.39
C TYR A 55 -27.06 -5.29 -0.13
N ARG A 56 -26.97 -6.21 0.85
CA ARG A 56 -26.18 -6.00 2.07
C ARG A 56 -24.70 -5.79 1.75
N ARG A 57 -24.13 -6.66 0.90
CA ARG A 57 -22.72 -6.60 0.55
C ARG A 57 -22.38 -5.37 -0.29
N LEU A 58 -23.24 -5.01 -1.25
CA LEU A 58 -23.10 -3.75 -1.98
C LEU A 58 -23.21 -2.54 -1.07
N ARG A 59 -24.00 -2.61 0.02
CA ARG A 59 -24.04 -1.53 1.02
C ARG A 59 -22.71 -1.39 1.77
N GLU A 60 -22.06 -2.49 2.11
CA GLU A 60 -20.74 -2.49 2.75
C GLU A 60 -19.65 -1.95 1.80
N LEU A 61 -19.77 -2.28 0.51
CA LEU A 61 -18.87 -1.84 -0.55
C LEU A 61 -19.33 -0.54 -1.22
N ALA A 62 -20.36 0.13 -0.72
CA ALA A 62 -21.14 1.11 -1.49
C ALA A 62 -20.30 2.26 -2.03
N LEU A 63 -19.35 2.73 -1.24
CA LEU A 63 -18.45 3.78 -1.68
C LEU A 63 -17.45 3.26 -2.75
N THR A 64 -16.99 2.01 -2.68
CA THR A 64 -16.05 1.42 -3.65
C THR A 64 -16.77 1.09 -4.95
N ALA A 65 -18.05 0.74 -4.83
CA ALA A 65 -18.94 0.46 -5.93
C ALA A 65 -19.62 1.69 -6.51
N GLU A 66 -19.40 2.91 -5.99
CA GLU A 66 -20.18 4.10 -6.35
C GLU A 66 -20.20 4.35 -7.86
N GLU A 67 -19.04 4.34 -8.51
CA GLU A 67 -18.91 4.56 -9.96
C GLU A 67 -19.60 3.45 -10.78
N GLU A 68 -19.33 2.18 -10.45
CA GLU A 68 -19.96 1.04 -11.13
C GLU A 68 -21.49 1.02 -10.91
N LEU A 69 -21.97 1.39 -9.71
CA LEU A 69 -23.39 1.52 -9.41
C LEU A 69 -24.04 2.64 -10.24
N GLN A 70 -23.38 3.80 -10.37
CA GLN A 70 -23.86 4.90 -11.22
C GLN A 70 -23.95 4.47 -12.69
N GLN A 71 -22.91 3.80 -13.22
CA GLN A 71 -22.87 3.31 -14.59
C GLN A 71 -23.99 2.30 -14.86
N VAL A 72 -24.19 1.33 -13.97
CA VAL A 72 -25.25 0.32 -14.14
C VAL A 72 -26.64 0.92 -13.98
N ALA A 73 -26.85 1.87 -13.05
CA ALA A 73 -28.15 2.52 -12.88
C ALA A 73 -28.64 3.26 -14.13
N GLY A 74 -27.71 3.74 -14.97
CA GLY A 74 -28.00 4.42 -16.23
C GLY A 74 -28.17 3.50 -17.45
N SER A 75 -27.68 2.25 -17.37
CA SER A 75 -27.61 1.33 -18.53
C SER A 75 -28.42 0.04 -18.36
N THR A 76 -28.87 -0.29 -17.16
CA THR A 76 -29.63 -1.52 -16.92
C THR A 76 -31.04 -1.47 -17.51
N GLY A 77 -31.45 -2.53 -18.19
CA GLY A 77 -32.83 -2.69 -18.70
C GLY A 77 -33.85 -3.07 -17.63
N SER A 78 -33.42 -3.38 -16.40
CA SER A 78 -34.32 -3.74 -15.30
C SER A 78 -34.65 -2.56 -14.41
N VAL A 79 -35.90 -2.09 -14.45
CA VAL A 79 -36.41 -1.00 -13.60
C VAL A 79 -36.26 -1.33 -12.11
N GLU A 80 -36.46 -2.59 -11.74
CA GLU A 80 -36.35 -3.06 -10.36
C GLU A 80 -34.89 -2.96 -9.84
N VAL A 81 -33.93 -3.39 -10.65
CA VAL A 81 -32.49 -3.27 -10.34
C VAL A 81 -32.08 -1.80 -10.30
N ALA A 82 -32.47 -1.00 -11.28
CA ALA A 82 -32.18 0.44 -11.30
C ALA A 82 -32.72 1.15 -10.04
N SER A 83 -33.96 0.85 -9.63
CA SER A 83 -34.57 1.41 -8.43
C SER A 83 -33.78 1.07 -7.16
N ARG A 84 -33.33 -0.17 -7.01
CA ARG A 84 -32.52 -0.60 -5.85
C ARG A 84 -31.16 0.07 -5.82
N ILE A 85 -30.51 0.18 -6.97
CA ILE A 85 -29.20 0.85 -7.07
C ILE A 85 -29.36 2.33 -6.71
N ARG A 86 -30.39 3.01 -7.21
CA ARG A 86 -30.66 4.41 -6.84
C ARG A 86 -30.84 4.57 -5.33
N ARG A 87 -31.61 3.69 -4.68
CA ARG A 87 -31.74 3.69 -3.21
C ARG A 87 -30.40 3.49 -2.47
N LEU A 88 -29.47 2.71 -3.02
CA LEU A 88 -28.12 2.57 -2.47
C LEU A 88 -27.33 3.88 -2.64
N LEU A 89 -27.38 4.49 -3.82
CA LEU A 89 -26.70 5.75 -4.12
C LEU A 89 -27.25 6.92 -3.29
N ASP A 90 -28.57 7.02 -3.11
CA ASP A 90 -29.20 8.09 -2.33
C ASP A 90 -28.75 8.05 -0.87
N ARG A 91 -28.55 6.85 -0.30
CA ARG A 91 -28.01 6.68 1.05
C ARG A 91 -26.56 7.16 1.18
N LEU A 92 -25.82 7.21 0.08
CA LEU A 92 -24.48 7.80 0.04
C LEU A 92 -24.52 9.33 -0.05
N GLN A 93 -25.67 9.96 -0.32
CA GLN A 93 -25.77 11.42 -0.50
C GLN A 93 -26.00 12.23 0.79
N GLY A 94 -26.10 11.58 1.96
CA GLY A 94 -26.31 12.27 3.23
C GLY A 94 -25.11 13.08 3.74
N PRO A 95 -25.24 13.81 4.86
CA PRO A 95 -24.15 14.58 5.50
C PRO A 95 -22.88 13.75 5.75
N SER A 96 -23.05 12.44 5.92
CA SER A 96 -21.97 11.46 6.06
C SER A 96 -21.09 11.30 4.80
N ARG A 97 -21.51 11.78 3.62
CA ARG A 97 -20.76 11.63 2.36
C ARG A 97 -19.41 12.34 2.41
N ASN A 98 -19.37 13.56 2.93
CA ASN A 98 -18.15 14.35 3.00
C ASN A 98 -17.15 13.71 3.97
N ALA A 99 -17.60 13.32 5.16
CA ALA A 99 -16.79 12.58 6.12
C ALA A 99 -16.27 11.24 5.55
N GLN A 100 -17.12 10.51 4.81
CA GLN A 100 -16.71 9.26 4.15
C GLN A 100 -15.69 9.48 3.03
N ARG A 101 -15.82 10.57 2.25
CA ARG A 101 -14.84 10.97 1.22
C ARG A 101 -13.50 11.34 1.85
N GLU A 102 -13.53 12.10 2.93
CA GLU A 102 -12.32 12.47 3.67
C GLU A 102 -11.62 11.23 4.26
N LEU A 103 -12.37 10.35 4.92
CA LEU A 103 -11.83 9.08 5.43
C LEU A 103 -11.20 8.22 4.32
N ARG A 104 -11.77 8.23 3.12
CA ARG A 104 -11.18 7.56 1.95
C ARG A 104 -9.89 8.19 1.49
N GLN A 105 -9.86 9.51 1.42
CA GLN A 105 -8.66 10.24 1.03
C GLN A 105 -7.53 9.95 2.02
N LEU A 106 -7.82 10.00 3.32
CA LEU A 106 -6.87 9.64 4.39
C LEU A 106 -6.45 8.16 4.31
N SER A 107 -7.38 7.26 4.01
CA SER A 107 -7.07 5.83 3.86
C SER A 107 -6.16 5.57 2.65
N ARG A 108 -6.44 6.21 1.52
CA ARG A 108 -5.59 6.13 0.31
C ARG A 108 -4.20 6.69 0.62
N GLN A 109 -4.12 7.86 1.23
CA GLN A 109 -2.85 8.46 1.61
C GLN A 109 -2.03 7.53 2.54
N ARG A 110 -2.67 6.94 3.55
CA ARG A 110 -2.03 5.94 4.43
C ARG A 110 -1.55 4.72 3.66
N GLN A 111 -2.35 4.19 2.74
CA GLN A 111 -1.96 3.06 1.89
C GLN A 111 -0.76 3.42 1.02
N SER A 112 -0.77 4.59 0.38
CA SER A 112 0.35 5.06 -0.46
C SER A 112 1.66 5.16 0.34
N LEU A 113 1.60 5.64 1.59
CA LEU A 113 2.77 5.68 2.48
C LEU A 113 3.28 4.28 2.85
N LEU A 114 2.37 3.35 3.17
CA LEU A 114 2.73 1.96 3.47
C LEU A 114 3.33 1.26 2.26
N THR A 115 2.81 1.51 1.06
CA THR A 115 3.37 1.00 -0.20
C THR A 115 4.83 1.42 -0.36
N VAL A 116 5.13 2.71 -0.22
CA VAL A 116 6.52 3.21 -0.30
C VAL A 116 7.40 2.54 0.76
N ARG A 117 6.91 2.44 1.99
CA ARG A 117 7.63 1.80 3.11
C ARG A 117 7.98 0.34 2.83
N VAL A 118 7.02 -0.44 2.32
CA VAL A 118 7.21 -1.86 1.97
C VAL A 118 8.23 -2.01 0.85
N LEU A 119 8.15 -1.17 -0.19
CA LEU A 119 9.12 -1.21 -1.30
C LEU A 119 10.52 -0.80 -0.85
N GLN A 120 10.62 0.21 0.02
CA GLN A 120 11.88 0.63 0.63
C GLN A 120 12.51 -0.50 1.43
N TRP A 121 11.74 -1.18 2.30
CA TRP A 121 12.23 -2.31 3.09
C TRP A 121 12.60 -3.52 2.23
N ALA A 122 11.87 -3.76 1.14
CA ALA A 122 12.19 -4.83 0.22
C ALA A 122 13.55 -4.62 -0.46
N GLY A 123 13.90 -3.37 -0.82
CA GLY A 123 15.23 -2.96 -1.31
C GLY A 123 15.68 -3.58 -2.65
N THR A 124 14.91 -4.50 -3.22
CA THR A 124 15.25 -5.21 -4.47
C THR A 124 15.25 -4.30 -5.70
N PRO A 125 15.95 -4.66 -6.80
CA PRO A 125 15.91 -3.89 -8.05
C PRO A 125 14.49 -3.66 -8.59
N ALA A 126 13.61 -4.67 -8.48
CA ALA A 126 12.21 -4.53 -8.89
C ALA A 126 11.44 -3.51 -8.03
N ALA A 127 11.71 -3.49 -6.72
CA ALA A 127 11.10 -2.51 -5.82
C ALA A 127 11.61 -1.09 -6.09
N ARG A 128 12.89 -0.92 -6.44
CA ARG A 128 13.48 0.36 -6.86
C ARG A 128 12.85 0.89 -8.14
N ASN A 129 12.77 0.06 -9.17
CA ASN A 129 12.11 0.44 -10.44
C ASN A 129 10.66 0.89 -10.21
N LEU A 130 9.94 0.25 -9.27
CA LEU A 130 8.59 0.64 -8.93
C LEU A 130 8.55 1.96 -8.14
N LEU A 131 9.48 2.18 -7.20
CA LEU A 131 9.63 3.46 -6.50
C LEU A 131 9.95 4.61 -7.46
N GLU A 132 10.80 4.40 -8.48
CA GLU A 132 11.08 5.38 -9.52
C GLU A 132 9.82 5.76 -10.30
N ARG A 133 9.02 4.76 -10.69
CA ARG A 133 7.73 5.01 -11.35
C ARG A 133 6.75 5.79 -10.47
N ILE A 134 6.71 5.50 -9.17
CA ILE A 134 5.89 6.23 -8.19
C ILE A 134 6.39 7.67 -8.05
N ALA A 135 7.71 7.87 -7.95
CA ALA A 135 8.35 9.18 -7.86
C ALA A 135 8.06 10.04 -9.09
N ASP A 136 8.05 9.44 -10.27
CA ASP A 136 7.73 10.09 -11.55
C ASP A 136 6.22 10.34 -11.75
N GLY A 137 5.34 9.83 -10.87
CA GLY A 137 3.89 9.90 -11.05
C GLY A 137 3.37 9.00 -12.18
N LYS A 138 4.15 8.01 -12.61
CA LYS A 138 3.79 7.03 -13.66
C LYS A 138 3.06 5.80 -13.12
N HIS A 139 2.70 5.79 -11.83
CA HIS A 139 1.94 4.72 -11.19
C HIS A 139 0.53 5.25 -10.80
N PRO A 140 -0.56 4.51 -11.07
CA PRO A 140 -1.91 4.98 -10.78
C PRO A 140 -2.14 5.31 -9.30
N GLY A 141 -2.57 6.54 -9.00
CA GLY A 141 -2.88 6.98 -7.64
C GLY A 141 -1.64 7.27 -6.78
N SER A 142 -0.48 7.46 -7.42
CA SER A 142 0.81 7.66 -6.76
C SER A 142 1.15 9.13 -6.48
N GLU A 143 0.28 10.08 -6.84
CA GLU A 143 0.55 11.53 -6.76
C GLU A 143 0.92 11.95 -5.33
N ALA A 144 0.19 11.42 -4.35
CA ALA A 144 0.42 11.71 -2.94
C ALA A 144 1.69 11.05 -2.36
N ALA A 145 2.28 10.06 -3.04
CA ALA A 145 3.45 9.30 -2.58
C ALA A 145 4.73 9.62 -3.35
N ALA A 146 4.69 10.44 -4.40
CA ALA A 146 5.85 10.73 -5.24
C ALA A 146 7.04 11.32 -4.44
N ALA A 147 6.76 12.22 -3.50
CA ALA A 147 7.79 12.80 -2.64
C ALA A 147 8.40 11.78 -1.67
N ASP A 148 7.58 10.89 -1.11
CA ASP A 148 8.04 9.82 -0.24
C ASP A 148 8.89 8.80 -0.99
N ALA A 149 8.51 8.46 -2.23
CA ALA A 149 9.27 7.54 -3.06
C ALA A 149 10.65 8.09 -3.43
N ARG A 150 10.79 9.39 -3.74
CA ARG A 150 12.10 10.03 -3.94
C ARG A 150 12.98 9.89 -2.69
N ARG A 151 12.45 10.23 -1.52
CA ARG A 151 13.19 10.06 -0.25
C ARG A 151 13.60 8.62 0.02
N ALA A 152 12.76 7.65 -0.35
CA ALA A 152 13.08 6.24 -0.21
C ALA A 152 14.22 5.80 -1.13
N LEU A 153 14.26 6.30 -2.37
CA LEU A 153 15.35 6.06 -3.32
C LEU A 153 16.66 6.67 -2.83
N ASP A 154 16.65 7.94 -2.41
CA ASP A 154 17.83 8.61 -1.86
C ASP A 154 18.44 7.83 -0.68
N TRP A 155 17.57 7.26 0.18
CA TRP A 155 18.00 6.44 1.31
C TRP A 155 18.60 5.10 0.86
N LEU A 156 18.05 4.45 -0.17
CA LEU A 156 18.57 3.20 -0.70
C LEU A 156 19.94 3.40 -1.37
N ASP A 157 20.14 4.50 -2.08
CA ASP A 157 21.42 4.84 -2.71
C ASP A 157 22.52 5.11 -1.67
N GLN A 158 22.16 5.76 -0.56
CA GLN A 158 23.05 5.94 0.59
C GLN A 158 23.37 4.62 1.31
N ALA A 159 22.42 3.68 1.36
CA ALA A 159 22.61 2.38 1.98
C ALA A 159 23.49 1.43 1.15
N ASP A 160 23.43 1.54 -0.18
CA ASP A 160 24.24 0.77 -1.13
C ASP A 160 25.64 1.33 -1.34
N SER A 161 25.84 2.61 -1.02
CA SER A 161 27.17 3.20 -1.05
C SER A 161 28.08 2.34 -0.15
N PRO A 162 29.20 1.79 -0.70
CA PRO A 162 30.08 0.94 0.09
C PRO A 162 30.49 1.75 1.31
N ARG A 163 30.03 1.32 2.49
CA ARG A 163 30.48 1.93 3.72
C ARG A 163 31.99 1.82 3.68
N ASP A 164 32.64 2.97 3.68
CA ASP A 164 34.09 3.12 3.63
C ASP A 164 34.67 2.67 4.99
N ASP A 165 34.39 1.42 5.37
CA ASP A 165 34.81 0.76 6.60
C ASP A 165 36.34 0.57 6.63
N ALA A 166 37.03 0.95 5.54
CA ALA A 166 38.48 1.01 5.43
C ALA A 166 39.11 2.11 6.32
N GLN A 167 38.36 3.10 6.81
CA GLN A 167 38.93 4.20 7.62
C GLN A 167 39.00 3.95 9.14
N HIS A 168 38.65 2.75 9.64
CA HIS A 168 38.75 2.43 11.09
C HIS A 168 39.74 1.31 11.46
N GLN A 169 40.47 0.72 10.50
CA GLN A 169 41.55 -0.24 10.84
C GLN A 169 42.94 0.41 11.02
N SER A 170 43.11 1.71 10.75
CA SER A 170 44.42 2.36 10.80
C SER A 170 44.83 2.92 12.18
N GLY A 171 44.05 2.65 13.24
CA GLY A 171 44.25 3.22 14.58
C GLY A 171 44.70 2.26 15.70
N CYS A 172 44.85 0.95 15.43
CA CYS A 172 45.29 -0.03 16.45
C CYS A 172 46.78 -0.40 16.36
N SER A 173 47.61 0.41 15.72
CA SER A 173 49.08 0.24 15.72
C SER A 173 49.74 1.30 16.60
N GLU A 174 49.42 1.31 17.89
CA GLU A 174 50.26 1.97 18.88
C GLU A 174 50.83 0.93 19.85
N GLU A 175 52.16 0.97 19.96
CA GLU A 175 52.90 0.77 21.21
C GLU A 175 53.26 -0.66 21.64
N SER A 176 54.06 -1.36 20.82
CA SER A 176 55.00 -2.36 21.35
C SER A 176 56.40 -1.77 21.50
N ALA A 177 56.64 -1.26 22.70
CA ALA A 177 57.88 -1.25 23.47
C ALA A 177 59.21 -1.00 22.72
N SER A 178 59.68 0.24 22.88
CA SER A 178 61.06 0.69 22.62
C SER A 178 61.88 0.67 23.91
N ALA A 179 63.07 0.05 23.84
CA ALA A 179 64.31 0.26 24.63
C ALA A 179 64.32 -0.08 26.14
N ALA A 180 65.37 -0.60 26.79
CA ALA A 180 66.70 -1.17 26.47
C ALA A 180 67.31 -1.62 27.86
N PRO A 181 68.63 -1.70 28.10
CA PRO A 181 69.46 -2.90 27.97
C PRO A 181 70.15 -3.38 29.28
N ALA A 182 70.86 -4.50 29.12
CA ALA A 182 71.82 -5.20 29.99
C ALA A 182 72.48 -4.46 31.18
N SER A 183 72.65 -5.20 32.28
CA SER A 183 73.76 -5.03 33.23
C SER A 183 74.34 -6.38 33.66
N THR A 184 75.65 -6.47 33.45
CA THR A 184 76.64 -7.49 33.86
C THR A 184 76.98 -7.37 35.36
N THR A 185 77.79 -8.31 35.89
CA THR A 185 78.45 -8.43 37.23
C THR A 185 77.58 -9.04 38.33
N ASP A 186 78.00 -10.07 39.07
CA ASP A 186 79.32 -10.67 39.37
C ASP A 186 79.16 -12.20 39.60
#